data_AF-A0A7C2LLA4-F1
#
_entry.id   AF-A0A7C2LLA4-F1
#
_cell.length_a   1.000
_cell.length_b   1.000
_cell.length_c   1.000
_cell.angle_alpha   90.00
_cell.angle_beta   90.00
_cell.angle_gamma   90.00
#
_symmetry.space_group_name_H-M   'P 1'
#
loop_
_entity.id
_entity.type
_entity.pdbx_description
1 polymer ?
#
loop_
_entity_poly.entity_id
_entity_poly.type
_entity_poly.pdbx_seq_one_letter_code
_entity_poly.pdbx_strand_id
1 'polypeptide(L)'
;MLLPEDLKYRQSHEWVKVQGETARVGVSDHAQQELNDVVFVDLPEVGKEVAAGEAACVVESTKVAADVYAPVSGTVTAVNT
;
A
#
# COMPACT_ATOMS: atom_id res chain seq x y z
N MET A 1 -14.98 -1.38 -12.12
CA MET A 1 -13.99 -0.64 -11.32
C MET A 1 -14.75 0.32 -10.42
N LEU A 2 -14.66 0.13 -9.11
CA LEU A 2 -15.22 1.05 -8.12
C LEU A 2 -14.06 1.83 -7.53
N LEU A 3 -14.08 3.15 -7.66
CA LEU A 3 -13.13 4.05 -7.02
C LEU A 3 -13.86 4.76 -5.88
N PRO A 4 -13.66 4.35 -4.62
CA PRO A 4 -14.22 5.07 -3.50
C PRO A 4 -13.78 6.53 -3.50
N GLU A 5 -14.72 7.45 -3.27
CA GLU A 5 -14.50 8.91 -3.33
C GLU A 5 -13.66 9.42 -2.15
N ASP A 6 -13.55 8.66 -1.07
CA ASP A 6 -12.81 9.00 0.14
C ASP A 6 -11.32 8.59 0.10
N LEU A 7 -10.84 8.13 -1.06
CA LEU A 7 -9.47 7.71 -1.30
C LEU A 7 -8.73 8.69 -2.21
N LYS A 8 -7.46 8.93 -1.89
CA LYS A 8 -6.50 9.60 -2.79
C LYS A 8 -5.58 8.53 -3.40
N TYR A 9 -5.29 8.63 -4.68
CA TYR A 9 -4.55 7.60 -5.42
C TYR A 9 -3.23 8.12 -5.97
N ARG A 10 -2.22 7.25 -6.04
CA ARG A 10 -1.02 7.46 -6.84
C ARG A 10 -1.15 6.87 -8.24
N GLN A 11 -0.30 7.35 -9.14
CA GLN A 11 -0.15 6.78 -10.48
C GLN A 11 0.39 5.34 -10.43
N SER A 12 1.15 4.99 -9.40
CA SER A 12 1.66 3.64 -9.11
C SER A 12 0.61 2.71 -8.46
N HIS A 13 -0.67 3.09 -8.48
CA HIS A 13 -1.80 2.27 -8.05
C HIS A 13 -1.91 1.98 -6.54
N GLU A 14 -1.21 2.70 -5.67
CA GLU A 14 -1.51 2.77 -4.24
C GLU A 14 -2.58 3.82 -3.93
N TRP A 15 -3.31 3.60 -2.85
CA TRP A 15 -4.25 4.57 -2.29
C TRP A 15 -3.91 4.92 -0.85
N VAL A 16 -4.39 6.09 -0.44
CA VAL A 16 -4.37 6.57 0.94
C VAL A 16 -5.73 7.09 1.36
N LYS A 17 -6.18 6.65 2.55
CA LYS A 17 -7.37 7.14 3.24
C LYS A 17 -6.93 7.90 4.49
N VAL A 18 -7.20 9.21 4.52
CA VAL A 18 -6.83 10.06 5.67
C VAL A 18 -7.94 10.02 6.72
N GLN A 19 -7.60 9.74 7.97
CA GLN A 19 -8.50 9.65 9.11
C GLN A 19 -7.93 10.44 10.29
N GLY A 20 -8.14 11.76 10.28
CA GLY A 20 -7.56 12.67 11.26
C GLY A 20 -6.03 12.70 11.11
N GLU A 21 -5.31 12.29 12.17
CA GLU A 21 -3.85 12.28 12.21
C GLU A 21 -3.23 10.98 11.66
N THR A 22 -4.05 9.98 11.35
CA THR A 22 -3.58 8.70 10.79
C THR A 22 -4.01 8.55 9.34
N ALA A 23 -3.26 7.75 8.60
CA ALA A 23 -3.59 7.40 7.22
C ALA A 23 -3.52 5.90 7.04
N ARG A 24 -4.56 5.31 6.45
CA ARG A 24 -4.54 3.92 6.00
C ARG A 24 -4.10 3.87 4.54
N VAL A 25 -3.24 2.93 4.21
CA VAL A 25 -2.68 2.76 2.86
C VAL A 25 -2.96 1.35 2.35
N GLY A 26 -2.96 1.20 1.03
CA GLY A 26 -3.08 -0.10 0.37
C GLY A 26 -2.94 0.01 -1.14
N VAL A 27 -3.13 -1.10 -1.84
CA VAL A 27 -3.12 -1.16 -3.31
C VAL A 27 -4.55 -1.10 -3.87
N SER A 28 -4.70 -0.51 -5.05
CA SER A 28 -5.99 -0.38 -5.72
C SER A 28 -6.49 -1.71 -6.30
N ASP A 29 -7.77 -1.76 -6.66
CA ASP A 29 -8.37 -2.91 -7.37
C ASP A 29 -7.65 -3.22 -8.70
N HIS A 30 -7.08 -2.20 -9.36
CA HIS A 30 -6.29 -2.40 -10.57
C HIS A 30 -4.99 -3.14 -10.28
N ALA A 31 -4.23 -2.69 -9.26
CA ALA A 31 -2.97 -3.31 -8.88
C ALA A 31 -3.14 -4.79 -8.50
N GLN A 32 -4.18 -5.14 -7.75
CA GLN A 32 -4.40 -6.55 -7.40
C GLN A 32 -4.76 -7.42 -8.64
N GLN A 33 -5.49 -6.86 -9.62
CA GLN A 33 -5.78 -7.57 -10.88
C GLN A 33 -4.51 -7.83 -11.70
N GLU A 34 -3.57 -6.88 -11.72
CA GLU A 34 -2.28 -7.06 -12.38
C GLU A 34 -1.42 -8.11 -11.67
N LEU A 35 -1.42 -8.11 -10.33
CA LEU A 35 -0.72 -9.10 -9.52
C LEU A 35 -1.33 -10.50 -9.64
N ASN A 36 -2.64 -10.62 -9.88
CA ASN A 36 -3.43 -11.85 -9.84
C ASN A 36 -3.46 -12.46 -8.42
N ASP A 37 -3.08 -13.74 -8.28
CA ASP A 37 -3.15 -14.49 -7.03
C ASP A 37 -2.01 -14.06 -6.09
N VAL A 38 -2.30 -13.10 -5.21
CA VAL A 38 -1.41 -12.69 -4.12
C VAL A 38 -1.29 -13.84 -3.12
N VAL A 39 -0.05 -14.28 -2.87
CA VAL A 39 0.27 -15.40 -1.97
C VAL A 39 1.00 -14.97 -0.70
N PHE A 40 1.66 -13.81 -0.73
CA PHE A 40 2.40 -13.30 0.43
C PHE A 40 2.47 -11.77 0.42
N VAL A 41 2.57 -11.18 1.61
CA VAL A 41 2.79 -9.74 1.81
C VAL A 41 3.85 -9.56 2.89
N ASP A 42 4.97 -8.95 2.54
CA ASP A 42 6.04 -8.57 3.47
C ASP A 42 5.74 -7.19 4.05
N LEU A 43 5.04 -7.16 5.17
CA LEU A 43 4.60 -5.93 5.84
C LEU A 43 5.77 -5.25 6.58
N PRO A 44 5.81 -3.91 6.63
CA PRO A 44 6.85 -3.19 7.37
C PRO A 44 6.70 -3.41 8.88
N GLU A 45 7.79 -3.19 9.62
CA GLU A 45 7.74 -3.17 11.07
C GLU A 45 6.99 -1.92 11.58
N VAL A 46 6.19 -2.10 12.64
CA VAL A 46 5.62 -0.98 13.39
C VAL A 46 6.76 -0.17 14.01
N GLY A 47 6.74 1.14 13.81
CA GLY A 47 7.80 2.07 14.19
C GLY A 47 8.74 2.44 13.04
N LYS A 48 8.68 1.76 11.89
CA LYS A 48 9.47 2.15 10.70
C LYS A 48 9.03 3.53 10.21
N GLU A 49 9.99 4.42 9.99
CA GLU A 49 9.78 5.67 9.25
C GLU A 49 9.88 5.39 7.75
N VAL A 50 8.97 5.96 6.96
CA VAL A 50 8.94 5.85 5.50
C VAL A 50 8.80 7.23 4.88
N ALA A 51 9.53 7.48 3.80
CA ALA A 51 9.37 8.67 2.98
C ALA A 51 8.37 8.44 1.84
N ALA A 52 7.64 9.48 1.42
CA ALA A 52 6.76 9.40 0.26
C ALA A 52 7.53 8.95 -1.00
N GLY A 53 7.11 7.85 -1.61
CA GLY A 53 7.77 7.22 -2.76
C GLY A 53 8.85 6.19 -2.40
N GLU A 54 9.13 5.98 -1.12
CA GLU A 54 9.97 4.88 -0.65
C GLU A 54 9.20 3.55 -0.66
N ALA A 55 9.88 2.43 -0.90
CA ALA A 55 9.28 1.11 -0.77
C ALA A 55 8.87 0.85 0.70
N ALA A 56 7.57 0.66 0.92
CA ALA A 56 6.98 0.42 2.23
C ALA A 56 6.83 -1.07 2.53
N CYS A 57 6.36 -1.85 1.57
CA CYS A 57 6.16 -3.30 1.68
C CYS A 57 6.36 -3.99 0.33
N VAL A 58 6.46 -5.32 0.35
CA VAL A 58 6.50 -6.16 -0.87
C VAL A 58 5.24 -7.00 -0.92
N VAL A 59 4.60 -7.07 -2.09
CA VAL A 59 3.48 -7.98 -2.35
C VAL A 59 3.94 -9.02 -3.35
N GLU A 60 3.77 -10.29 -3.01
CA GLU A 60 4.12 -11.41 -3.87
C GLU A 60 2.87 -12.12 -4.38
N SER A 61 2.87 -12.38 -5.69
CA SER A 61 1.96 -13.29 -6.34
C SER A 61 2.66 -14.56 -6.80
N THR A 62 1.91 -15.51 -7.35
CA THR A 62 2.51 -16.70 -7.97
C THR A 62 3.39 -16.41 -9.18
N LYS A 63 3.42 -15.17 -9.68
CA LYS A 63 4.14 -14.76 -10.89
C LYS A 63 5.26 -13.76 -10.61
N VAL A 64 5.05 -12.82 -9.69
CA VAL A 64 5.94 -11.68 -9.49
C VAL A 64 5.90 -11.19 -8.05
N ALA A 65 7.01 -10.62 -7.59
CA ALA A 65 7.08 -9.78 -6.39
C ALA A 65 7.14 -8.32 -6.82
N ALA A 66 6.33 -7.48 -6.19
CA ALA A 66 6.26 -6.04 -6.49
C ALA A 66 6.41 -5.21 -5.22
N ASP A 67 7.21 -4.16 -5.30
CA ASP A 67 7.29 -3.14 -4.27
C ASP A 67 6.01 -2.31 -4.25
N VAL A 68 5.54 -2.00 -3.05
CA VAL A 68 4.46 -1.03 -2.81
C VAL A 68 5.07 0.21 -2.20
N TYR A 69 4.84 1.36 -2.83
CA TYR A 69 5.48 2.61 -2.43
C TYR A 69 4.60 3.39 -1.46
N ALA A 70 5.22 4.00 -0.44
CA ALA A 70 4.52 4.84 0.52
C ALA A 70 3.89 6.06 -0.19
N PRO A 71 2.56 6.24 -0.14
CA PRO A 71 1.94 7.38 -0.80
C PRO A 71 2.29 8.72 -0.13
N VAL A 72 2.56 8.69 1.18
CA VAL A 72 2.90 9.82 2.04
C VAL A 72 4.03 9.45 3.00
N SER A 73 4.78 10.44 3.50
CA SER A 73 5.78 10.22 4.54
C SER A 73 5.14 10.06 5.91
N GLY A 74 5.72 9.25 6.79
CA GLY A 74 5.27 9.09 8.16
C GLY A 74 5.89 7.88 8.87
N THR A 75 5.32 7.53 10.02
CA THR A 75 5.73 6.36 10.80
C THR A 75 4.64 5.29 10.74
N VAL A 76 5.02 4.04 10.49
CA VAL A 76 4.11 2.89 10.52
C VAL A 76 3.62 2.67 11.95
N THR A 77 2.32 2.83 12.20
CA THR A 77 1.72 2.68 13.54
C THR A 77 0.96 1.38 13.73
N ALA A 78 0.56 0.72 12.63
CA ALA A 78 -0.14 -0.56 12.63
C ALA A 78 0.02 -1.24 11.26
N VAL A 79 -0.08 -2.57 11.24
CA VAL A 79 -0.09 -3.40 10.03
C VAL A 79 -1.25 -4.40 10.07
N ASN A 80 -1.62 -4.97 8.92
CA ASN A 80 -2.71 -5.93 8.81
C ASN A 80 -2.18 -7.37 8.88
N THR A 81 -1.94 -7.85 10.10
CA THR A 81 -1.50 -9.24 10.39
C THR A 81 -2.62 -10.26 10.26
#